data_AF-A0A0X3PU30-F1
#
_entry.id   AF-A0A0X3PU30-F1
#
_cell.length_a   1.000
_cell.length_b   1.000
_cell.length_c   1.000
_cell.angle_alpha   90.00
_cell.angle_beta   90.00
_cell.angle_gamma   90.00
#
_symmetry.space_group_name_H-M   'P 1'
#
loop_
_entity.id
_entity.type
_entity.pdbx_description
1 polymer ?
#
loop_
_entity_poly.entity_id
_entity_poly.type
_entity_poly.pdbx_seq_one_letter_code
_entity_poly.pdbx_strand_id
1 'polypeptide(L)'
;MSKTCVNLQTKGRKYPPNDPRCETDVGLVKVFTQDEWNNLHVRMHAEELQAKEREKIRQAREEMKEKSKEMYKDWTNTYLGARAKKLADREKRLAKEEAERVEKDKEEARYQAEQRRKKLCEARTMQYYESERVRRFHEALHLTEVLKERDLQMQLKGMQEEYEKNKGDDGYKEFLRKLDEAIKLEKEAAARARQATVESKNFVLTQIEDHKKQRAAEREAAFAEGRKIRQLALEAEEEMGRQGLQRKQEMQELNKILLESISDHEKMKTIEKIKDEELDEEIRIYAAAKRKMTIMRMDKERSLFLAKSDMQRKAVELLEKQVQLQADDEDQRIARAIKEREERFLQEEAAKKEKQEKGIREILDHLHLVLKEKEVARKEEEKQAVEDLKRRIADAEAARAFDMLLR
;
A
#
# COMPACT_ATOMS: atom_id res chain seq x y z
N MET A 1 74.45 -79.81 -117.50
CA MET A 1 75.71 -80.54 -117.22
C MET A 1 75.40 -82.03 -117.30
N SER A 2 75.13 -82.58 -118.49
CA SER A 2 76.12 -83.09 -119.45
C SER A 2 77.28 -83.81 -118.75
N LYS A 3 77.21 -85.15 -118.73
CA LYS A 3 78.36 -86.08 -118.69
C LYS A 3 77.90 -87.42 -119.27
N THR A 4 77.78 -87.40 -120.60
CA THR A 4 78.04 -88.55 -121.46
C THR A 4 79.45 -89.08 -121.15
N CYS A 5 79.56 -90.30 -120.65
CA CYS A 5 80.82 -91.06 -120.67
C CYS A 5 80.73 -92.07 -121.81
N VAL A 6 81.29 -91.67 -122.94
CA VAL A 6 81.48 -92.47 -124.15
C VAL A 6 82.81 -93.20 -124.06
N ASN A 7 82.78 -94.49 -124.41
CA ASN A 7 83.81 -95.36 -124.98
C ASN A 7 85.28 -95.20 -124.52
N LEU A 8 85.84 -96.32 -124.04
CA LEU A 8 87.09 -96.84 -124.60
C LEU A 8 86.94 -98.35 -124.82
N GLN A 9 86.54 -98.73 -126.04
CA GLN A 9 86.70 -100.08 -126.56
C GLN A 9 88.19 -100.31 -126.85
N THR A 10 88.84 -101.19 -126.11
CA THR A 10 90.12 -101.78 -126.48
C THR A 10 89.92 -103.26 -126.78
N LYS A 11 89.50 -103.56 -128.01
CA LYS A 11 89.57 -104.91 -128.58
C LYS A 11 90.42 -104.84 -129.85
N GLY A 12 91.51 -105.61 -129.88
CA GLY A 12 92.26 -105.89 -131.10
C GLY A 12 93.75 -105.59 -131.06
N ARG A 13 94.54 -106.40 -130.33
CA ARG A 13 95.89 -106.76 -130.77
C ARG A 13 96.05 -108.27 -130.59
N LYS A 14 95.76 -109.01 -131.67
CA LYS A 14 96.32 -110.35 -131.85
C LYS A 14 97.67 -110.15 -132.51
N TYR A 15 98.74 -110.53 -131.82
CA TYR A 15 100.08 -110.61 -132.40
C TYR A 15 100.11 -111.73 -133.45
N PRO A 16 100.86 -111.57 -134.56
CA PRO A 16 100.99 -112.60 -135.57
C PRO A 16 101.87 -113.75 -135.05
N PRO A 17 101.66 -115.01 -135.46
CA PRO A 17 102.59 -116.09 -135.18
C PRO A 17 103.81 -116.04 -136.12
N ASN A 18 104.99 -116.17 -135.51
CA ASN A 18 106.27 -116.62 -136.07
C ASN A 18 106.86 -115.92 -137.31
N ASP A 19 107.81 -115.02 -137.05
CA ASP A 19 108.89 -114.61 -137.97
C ASP A 19 110.23 -115.21 -137.46
N PRO A 20 110.91 -116.09 -138.21
CA PRO A 20 112.10 -116.80 -137.74
C PRO A 20 113.43 -116.04 -137.95
N ARG A 21 113.58 -114.77 -137.53
CA ARG A 21 114.81 -113.98 -137.81
C ARG A 21 115.40 -113.13 -136.67
N CYS A 22 115.23 -113.51 -135.41
CA CYS A 22 115.76 -112.70 -134.29
C CYS A 22 116.54 -113.54 -133.26
N GLU A 23 117.86 -113.62 -133.41
CA GLU A 23 118.79 -114.16 -132.39
C GLU A 23 119.34 -113.01 -131.52
N THR A 24 119.48 -113.21 -130.20
CA THR A 24 120.06 -112.28 -129.22
C THR A 24 121.43 -112.73 -128.73
N ASP A 25 122.37 -111.79 -128.58
CA ASP A 25 123.77 -112.00 -128.16
C ASP A 25 124.07 -111.37 -126.76
N VAL A 26 124.83 -112.05 -125.89
CA VAL A 26 124.66 -112.01 -124.40
C VAL A 26 125.88 -111.46 -123.60
N GLY A 27 126.44 -110.29 -123.95
CA GLY A 27 127.77 -109.86 -123.45
C GLY A 27 127.98 -108.75 -122.38
N LEU A 28 126.99 -107.99 -121.83
CA LEU A 28 127.28 -106.81 -120.98
C LEU A 28 126.39 -106.63 -119.70
N VAL A 29 126.86 -106.95 -118.48
CA VAL A 29 126.24 -106.54 -117.16
C VAL A 29 127.28 -106.43 -116.01
N LYS A 30 127.16 -105.46 -115.07
CA LYS A 30 127.95 -105.29 -113.80
C LYS A 30 127.04 -105.02 -112.57
N VAL A 31 127.43 -105.45 -111.35
CA VAL A 31 126.59 -105.49 -110.10
C VAL A 31 127.20 -104.67 -108.94
N PHE A 32 126.39 -103.87 -108.21
CA PHE A 32 126.73 -102.99 -107.04
C PHE A 32 126.44 -103.64 -105.66
N THR A 33 126.95 -103.08 -104.54
CA THR A 33 126.76 -103.57 -103.14
C THR A 33 125.67 -102.84 -102.34
N GLN A 34 125.15 -103.46 -101.26
CA GLN A 34 123.93 -103.05 -100.53
C GLN A 34 124.05 -101.71 -99.76
N ASP A 35 125.21 -101.42 -99.16
CA ASP A 35 125.39 -100.22 -98.33
C ASP A 35 125.48 -98.95 -99.18
N GLU A 36 126.10 -99.05 -100.36
CA GLU A 36 126.13 -97.99 -101.36
C GLU A 36 124.72 -97.66 -101.83
N TRP A 37 123.85 -98.66 -101.92
CA TRP A 37 122.44 -98.47 -102.22
C TRP A 37 121.73 -97.74 -101.05
N ASN A 38 121.77 -98.23 -99.81
CA ASN A 38 121.01 -97.58 -98.73
C ASN A 38 121.38 -96.11 -98.48
N ASN A 39 122.67 -95.75 -98.58
CA ASN A 39 123.09 -94.35 -98.44
C ASN A 39 122.66 -93.49 -99.62
N LEU A 40 122.73 -94.03 -100.85
CA LEU A 40 122.17 -93.35 -102.01
C LEU A 40 120.65 -93.20 -101.82
N HIS A 41 119.95 -94.19 -101.28
CA HIS A 41 118.50 -94.15 -101.02
C HIS A 41 118.13 -93.01 -100.07
N VAL A 42 118.79 -92.90 -98.92
CA VAL A 42 118.46 -91.86 -97.94
C VAL A 42 118.79 -90.46 -98.45
N ARG A 43 119.89 -90.29 -99.20
CA ARG A 43 120.22 -89.01 -99.84
C ARG A 43 119.27 -88.67 -101.00
N MET A 44 118.91 -89.65 -101.81
CA MET A 44 117.95 -89.50 -102.90
C MET A 44 116.56 -89.17 -102.38
N HIS A 45 116.19 -89.63 -101.18
CA HIS A 45 114.84 -89.48 -100.61
C HIS A 45 114.78 -88.58 -99.36
N ALA A 46 115.79 -87.76 -99.08
CA ALA A 46 115.78 -86.84 -97.93
C ALA A 46 114.67 -85.79 -98.04
N GLU A 47 114.42 -85.27 -99.24
CA GLU A 47 113.30 -84.35 -99.52
C GLU A 47 111.95 -85.05 -99.31
N GLU A 48 111.83 -86.33 -99.65
CA GLU A 48 110.61 -87.12 -99.45
C GLU A 48 110.29 -87.34 -97.96
N LEU A 49 111.30 -87.50 -97.11
CA LEU A 49 111.12 -87.61 -95.66
C LEU A 49 110.60 -86.30 -95.05
N GLN A 50 111.16 -85.16 -95.45
CA GLN A 50 110.66 -83.85 -95.00
C GLN A 50 109.24 -83.56 -95.53
N ALA A 51 108.94 -83.98 -96.77
CA ALA A 51 107.59 -83.90 -97.32
C ALA A 51 106.58 -84.72 -96.49
N LYS A 52 106.93 -85.94 -96.08
CA LYS A 52 106.09 -86.81 -95.22
C LYS A 52 105.81 -86.18 -93.86
N GLU A 53 106.77 -85.52 -93.23
CA GLU A 53 106.53 -84.82 -91.94
C GLU A 53 105.60 -83.62 -92.10
N ARG A 54 105.75 -82.83 -93.18
CA ARG A 54 104.84 -81.72 -93.48
C ARG A 54 103.42 -82.22 -93.76
N GLU A 55 103.28 -83.35 -94.43
CA GLU A 55 101.98 -84.00 -94.65
C GLU A 55 101.35 -84.45 -93.33
N LYS A 56 102.11 -85.06 -92.41
CA LYS A 56 101.59 -85.44 -91.08
C LYS A 56 101.09 -84.23 -90.29
N ILE A 57 101.83 -83.12 -90.31
CA ILE A 57 101.39 -81.88 -89.65
C ILE A 57 100.13 -81.31 -90.31
N ARG A 58 100.03 -81.38 -91.65
CA ARG A 58 98.84 -80.96 -92.39
C ARG A 58 97.62 -81.81 -92.01
N GLN A 59 97.78 -83.13 -92.00
CA GLN A 59 96.74 -84.09 -91.61
C GLN A 59 96.27 -83.83 -90.18
N ALA A 60 97.19 -83.71 -89.21
CA ALA A 60 96.83 -83.41 -87.83
C ALA A 60 96.07 -82.07 -87.68
N ARG A 61 96.43 -81.04 -88.46
CA ARG A 61 95.70 -79.77 -88.51
C ARG A 61 94.31 -79.92 -89.14
N GLU A 62 94.17 -80.71 -90.19
CA GLU A 62 92.88 -81.01 -90.83
C GLU A 62 91.96 -81.77 -89.87
N GLU A 63 92.46 -82.80 -89.19
CA GLU A 63 91.72 -83.54 -88.17
C GLU A 63 91.26 -82.64 -87.01
N MET A 64 92.14 -81.76 -86.51
CA MET A 64 91.77 -80.81 -85.46
C MET A 64 90.72 -79.81 -85.94
N LYS A 65 90.80 -79.38 -87.21
CA LYS A 65 89.78 -78.52 -87.84
C LYS A 65 88.44 -79.24 -87.98
N GLU A 66 88.42 -80.52 -88.33
CA GLU A 66 87.20 -81.32 -88.40
C GLU A 66 86.58 -81.56 -87.02
N LYS A 67 87.39 -81.92 -86.02
CA LYS A 67 86.93 -82.03 -84.62
C LYS A 67 86.32 -80.72 -84.12
N SER A 68 86.94 -79.59 -84.45
CA SER A 68 86.39 -78.27 -84.13
C SER A 68 85.06 -77.99 -84.84
N LYS A 69 84.95 -78.32 -86.13
CA LYS A 69 83.70 -78.18 -86.92
C LYS A 69 82.54 -78.99 -86.35
N GLU A 70 82.77 -80.26 -86.01
CA GLU A 70 81.70 -81.10 -85.47
C GLU A 70 81.27 -80.60 -84.09
N MET A 71 82.20 -80.10 -83.27
CA MET A 71 81.89 -79.55 -81.96
C MET A 71 80.98 -78.32 -82.03
N TYR A 72 81.20 -77.38 -82.96
CA TYR A 72 80.37 -76.16 -83.05
C TYR A 72 79.10 -76.31 -83.92
N LYS A 73 78.96 -77.40 -84.67
CA LYS A 73 77.81 -77.65 -85.58
C LYS A 73 76.47 -77.60 -84.85
N ASP A 74 76.42 -78.15 -83.65
CA ASP A 74 75.22 -78.22 -82.82
C ASP A 74 75.09 -77.01 -81.87
N TRP A 75 76.00 -76.04 -81.95
CA TRP A 75 75.93 -74.84 -81.12
C TRP A 75 74.85 -73.90 -81.64
N THR A 76 73.78 -73.83 -80.87
CA THR A 76 72.62 -72.95 -81.13
C THR A 76 72.96 -71.46 -81.03
N ASN A 77 74.04 -71.11 -80.31
CA ASN A 77 74.50 -69.73 -80.13
C ASN A 77 75.39 -69.21 -81.29
N THR A 78 75.58 -69.99 -82.35
CA THR A 78 76.22 -69.51 -83.58
C THR A 78 75.20 -68.80 -84.49
N TYR A 79 75.66 -67.93 -85.39
CA TYR A 79 74.77 -67.26 -86.35
C TYR A 79 73.93 -68.23 -87.18
N LEU A 80 74.52 -69.37 -87.59
CA LEU A 80 73.82 -70.42 -88.36
C LEU A 80 72.80 -71.17 -87.49
N GLY A 81 73.17 -71.53 -86.26
CA GLY A 81 72.26 -72.18 -85.30
C GLY A 81 71.06 -71.31 -84.96
N ALA A 82 71.28 -70.01 -84.71
CA ALA A 82 70.20 -69.05 -84.45
C ALA A 82 69.27 -68.88 -85.66
N ARG A 83 69.81 -68.85 -86.89
CA ARG A 83 69.00 -68.79 -88.12
C ARG A 83 68.17 -70.06 -88.32
N ALA A 84 68.76 -71.24 -88.12
CA ALA A 84 68.05 -72.52 -88.22
C ALA A 84 66.92 -72.62 -87.19
N LYS A 85 67.17 -72.22 -85.94
CA LYS A 85 66.14 -72.15 -84.89
C LYS A 85 65.01 -71.20 -85.26
N LYS A 86 65.32 -70.00 -85.77
CA LYS A 86 64.31 -69.03 -86.21
C LYS A 86 63.45 -69.55 -87.37
N LEU A 87 64.02 -70.33 -88.29
CA LEU A 87 63.27 -70.98 -89.36
C LEU A 87 62.36 -72.09 -88.81
N ALA A 88 62.87 -72.98 -87.97
CA ALA A 88 62.07 -74.03 -87.34
C ALA A 88 60.94 -73.47 -86.47
N ASP A 89 61.19 -72.39 -85.72
CA ASP A 89 60.16 -71.71 -84.93
C ASP A 89 59.11 -71.03 -85.81
N ARG A 90 59.51 -70.48 -86.97
CA ARG A 90 58.58 -69.95 -87.97
C ARG A 90 57.72 -71.05 -88.57
N GLU A 91 58.31 -72.19 -88.95
CA GLU A 91 57.58 -73.35 -89.48
C GLU A 91 56.59 -73.89 -88.44
N LYS A 92 57.02 -74.05 -87.18
CA LYS A 92 56.12 -74.45 -86.08
C LYS A 92 54.98 -73.46 -85.88
N ARG A 93 55.24 -72.15 -86.00
CA ARG A 93 54.21 -71.13 -85.90
C ARG A 93 53.21 -71.22 -87.06
N LEU A 94 53.70 -71.33 -88.29
CA LEU A 94 52.84 -71.48 -89.48
C LEU A 94 52.00 -72.76 -89.43
N ALA A 95 52.58 -73.88 -89.01
CA ALA A 95 51.85 -75.14 -88.86
C ALA A 95 50.75 -75.06 -87.80
N LYS A 96 50.99 -74.34 -86.69
CA LYS A 96 49.97 -74.07 -85.67
C LYS A 96 48.87 -73.16 -86.22
N GLU A 97 49.22 -72.07 -86.90
CA GLU A 97 48.26 -71.14 -87.53
C GLU A 97 47.39 -71.85 -88.59
N GLU A 98 47.94 -72.79 -89.34
CA GLU A 98 47.19 -73.59 -90.32
C GLU A 98 46.27 -74.61 -89.63
N ALA A 99 46.75 -75.30 -88.59
CA ALA A 99 45.92 -76.22 -87.80
C ALA A 99 44.73 -75.50 -87.14
N GLU A 100 44.95 -74.28 -86.61
CA GLU A 100 43.88 -73.44 -86.06
C GLU A 100 42.87 -73.01 -87.13
N ARG A 101 43.33 -72.68 -88.34
CA ARG A 101 42.42 -72.36 -89.46
C ARG A 101 41.57 -73.55 -89.85
N VAL A 102 42.19 -74.73 -89.99
CA VAL A 102 41.48 -75.98 -90.32
C VAL A 102 40.45 -76.33 -89.24
N GLU A 103 40.75 -76.12 -87.95
CA GLU A 103 39.79 -76.41 -86.89
C GLU A 103 38.62 -75.42 -86.90
N LYS A 104 38.88 -74.12 -87.14
CA LYS A 104 37.81 -73.13 -87.34
C LYS A 104 36.91 -73.48 -88.52
N ASP A 105 37.47 -73.92 -89.65
CA ASP A 105 36.68 -74.35 -90.81
C ASP A 105 35.80 -75.56 -90.47
N LYS A 106 36.27 -76.51 -89.66
CA LYS A 106 35.45 -77.63 -89.18
C LYS A 106 34.35 -77.19 -88.23
N GLU A 107 34.64 -76.27 -87.31
CA GLU A 107 33.65 -75.71 -86.38
C GLU A 107 32.56 -74.95 -87.13
N GLU A 108 32.93 -74.11 -88.09
CA GLU A 108 31.99 -73.39 -88.94
C GLU A 108 31.15 -74.36 -89.78
N ALA A 109 31.76 -75.39 -90.37
CA ALA A 109 31.02 -76.42 -91.09
C ALA A 109 30.01 -77.16 -90.20
N ARG A 110 30.37 -77.49 -88.95
CA ARG A 110 29.45 -78.10 -87.98
C ARG A 110 28.30 -77.14 -87.62
N TYR A 111 28.60 -75.87 -87.37
CA TYR A 111 27.60 -74.86 -87.06
C TYR A 111 26.60 -74.68 -88.22
N GLN A 112 27.10 -74.55 -89.45
CA GLN A 112 26.25 -74.43 -90.64
C GLN A 112 25.38 -75.67 -90.86
N ALA A 113 25.93 -76.88 -90.63
CA ALA A 113 25.16 -78.12 -90.69
C ALA A 113 24.05 -78.18 -89.63
N GLU A 114 24.33 -77.72 -88.41
CA GLU A 114 23.34 -77.64 -87.34
C GLU A 114 22.23 -76.63 -87.67
N GLN A 115 22.59 -75.45 -88.17
CA GLN A 115 21.62 -74.43 -88.60
C GLN A 115 20.73 -74.96 -89.73
N ARG A 116 21.34 -75.64 -90.71
CA ARG A 116 20.58 -76.31 -91.78
C ARG A 116 19.64 -77.37 -91.21
N ARG A 117 20.10 -78.17 -90.24
CA ARG A 117 19.26 -79.19 -89.57
C ARG A 117 18.08 -78.55 -88.84
N LYS A 118 18.29 -77.46 -88.10
CA LYS A 118 17.24 -76.72 -87.38
C LYS A 118 16.17 -76.21 -88.35
N LYS A 119 16.59 -75.50 -89.40
CA LYS A 119 15.68 -75.01 -90.45
C LYS A 119 14.90 -76.14 -91.13
N LEU A 120 15.54 -77.26 -91.42
CA LEU A 120 14.87 -78.44 -91.99
C LEU A 120 13.88 -79.08 -90.99
N CYS A 121 14.20 -79.10 -89.69
CA CYS A 121 13.31 -79.61 -88.66
C CYS A 121 12.07 -78.72 -88.51
N GLU A 122 12.26 -77.40 -88.42
CA GLU A 122 11.18 -76.42 -88.37
C GLU A 122 10.26 -76.55 -89.60
N ALA A 123 10.83 -76.61 -90.80
CA ALA A 123 10.06 -76.80 -92.03
C ALA A 123 9.25 -78.11 -92.03
N ARG A 124 9.84 -79.22 -91.56
CA ARG A 124 9.13 -80.50 -91.42
C ARG A 124 7.99 -80.42 -90.40
N THR A 125 8.21 -79.75 -89.27
CA THR A 125 7.19 -79.54 -88.24
C THR A 125 6.03 -78.70 -88.79
N MET A 126 6.32 -77.63 -89.53
CA MET A 126 5.28 -76.82 -90.19
C MET A 126 4.47 -77.64 -91.20
N GLN A 127 5.15 -78.39 -92.07
CA GLN A 127 4.47 -79.30 -93.03
C GLN A 127 3.62 -80.36 -92.33
N TYR A 128 4.08 -80.89 -91.19
CA TYR A 128 3.31 -81.83 -90.39
C TYR A 128 2.03 -81.19 -89.84
N TYR A 129 2.11 -79.97 -89.30
CA TYR A 129 0.95 -79.24 -88.82
C TYR A 129 -0.01 -78.80 -89.94
N GLU A 130 0.50 -78.57 -91.14
CA GLU A 130 -0.32 -78.27 -92.32
C GLU A 130 -1.12 -79.49 -92.82
N SER A 131 -0.72 -80.71 -92.47
CA SER A 131 -1.46 -81.93 -92.81
C SER A 131 -2.91 -81.87 -92.31
N GLU A 132 -3.88 -82.19 -93.17
CA GLU A 132 -5.31 -82.13 -92.82
C GLU A 132 -5.65 -82.95 -91.58
N ARG A 133 -5.01 -84.11 -91.40
CA ARG A 133 -5.24 -84.96 -90.24
C ARG A 133 -4.86 -84.25 -88.93
N VAL A 134 -3.72 -83.56 -88.92
CA VAL A 134 -3.21 -82.85 -87.74
C VAL A 134 -4.02 -81.58 -87.51
N ARG A 135 -4.37 -80.86 -88.57
CA ARG A 135 -5.23 -79.67 -88.50
C ARG A 135 -6.60 -80.00 -87.90
N ARG A 136 -7.27 -81.05 -88.39
CA ARG A 136 -8.54 -81.53 -87.82
C ARG A 136 -8.40 -81.99 -86.37
N PHE A 137 -7.27 -82.62 -86.02
CA PHE A 137 -7.00 -83.01 -84.64
C PHE A 137 -6.83 -81.78 -83.73
N HIS A 138 -6.12 -80.74 -84.18
CA HIS A 138 -5.99 -79.47 -83.45
C HIS A 138 -7.31 -78.72 -83.32
N GLU A 139 -8.13 -78.68 -84.38
CA GLU A 139 -9.48 -78.11 -84.34
C GLU A 139 -10.36 -78.84 -83.31
N ALA A 140 -10.30 -80.18 -83.28
CA ALA A 140 -11.00 -80.98 -82.28
C ALA A 140 -10.47 -80.73 -80.86
N LEU A 141 -9.15 -80.64 -80.68
CA LEU A 141 -8.53 -80.33 -79.38
C LEU A 141 -9.01 -78.96 -78.88
N HIS A 142 -8.97 -77.93 -79.74
CA HIS A 142 -9.45 -76.61 -79.42
C HIS A 142 -10.93 -76.61 -79.02
N LEU A 143 -11.76 -77.38 -79.75
CA LEU A 143 -13.17 -77.56 -79.37
C LEU A 143 -13.32 -78.18 -77.97
N THR A 144 -12.50 -79.18 -77.61
CA THR A 144 -12.57 -79.75 -76.25
C THR A 144 -12.17 -78.76 -75.17
N GLU A 145 -11.23 -77.85 -75.44
CA GLU A 145 -10.85 -76.77 -74.52
C GLU A 145 -12.02 -75.79 -74.33
N VAL A 146 -12.61 -75.33 -75.44
CA VAL A 146 -13.78 -74.43 -75.42
C VAL A 146 -14.96 -75.04 -74.67
N LEU A 147 -15.22 -76.34 -74.84
CA LEU A 147 -16.29 -77.02 -74.11
C LEU A 147 -16.01 -77.07 -72.59
N LYS A 148 -14.76 -77.37 -72.19
CA LYS A 148 -14.38 -77.34 -70.77
C LYS A 148 -14.50 -75.95 -70.17
N GLU A 149 -14.05 -74.92 -70.89
CA GLU A 149 -14.21 -73.53 -70.46
C GLU A 149 -15.68 -73.16 -70.32
N ARG A 150 -16.53 -73.62 -71.23
CA ARG A 150 -17.98 -73.39 -71.16
C ARG A 150 -18.60 -74.05 -69.94
N ASP A 151 -18.22 -75.28 -69.63
CA ASP A 151 -18.67 -75.98 -68.41
C ASP A 151 -18.28 -75.23 -67.14
N LEU A 152 -17.03 -74.73 -67.07
CA LEU A 152 -16.56 -73.90 -65.96
C LEU A 152 -17.33 -72.59 -65.85
N GLN A 153 -17.63 -71.92 -66.97
CA GLN A 153 -18.47 -70.72 -66.97
C GLN A 153 -19.88 -71.01 -66.47
N MET A 154 -20.48 -72.15 -66.84
CA MET A 154 -21.80 -72.55 -66.35
C MET A 154 -21.78 -72.82 -64.85
N GLN A 155 -20.76 -73.50 -64.33
CA GLN A 155 -20.58 -73.71 -62.89
C GLN A 155 -20.45 -72.38 -62.15
N LEU A 156 -19.58 -71.48 -62.63
CA LEU A 156 -19.40 -70.16 -62.04
C LEU A 156 -20.72 -69.36 -62.02
N LYS A 157 -21.46 -69.39 -63.13
CA LYS A 157 -22.76 -68.73 -63.22
C LYS A 157 -23.77 -69.29 -62.21
N GLY A 158 -23.81 -70.62 -62.05
CA GLY A 158 -24.66 -71.27 -61.03
C GLY A 158 -24.31 -70.81 -59.61
N MET A 159 -23.02 -70.78 -59.26
CA MET A 159 -22.55 -70.28 -57.97
C MET A 159 -22.91 -68.80 -57.74
N GLN A 160 -22.82 -67.97 -58.77
CA GLN A 160 -23.21 -66.56 -58.71
C GLN A 160 -24.72 -66.38 -58.49
N GLU A 161 -25.54 -67.17 -59.18
CA GLU A 161 -27.00 -67.16 -59.01
C GLU A 161 -27.41 -67.62 -57.60
N GLU A 162 -26.75 -68.65 -57.04
CA GLU A 162 -26.94 -69.06 -55.64
C GLU A 162 -26.53 -67.97 -54.65
N TYR A 163 -25.38 -67.34 -54.89
CA TYR A 163 -24.93 -66.22 -54.07
C TYR A 163 -25.91 -65.05 -54.10
N GLU A 164 -26.36 -64.59 -55.27
CA GLU A 164 -27.32 -63.48 -55.36
C GLU A 164 -28.69 -63.82 -54.75
N LYS A 165 -29.15 -65.08 -54.82
CA LYS A 165 -30.34 -65.55 -54.09
C LYS A 165 -30.16 -65.46 -52.57
N ASN A 166 -28.99 -65.85 -52.07
CA ASN A 166 -28.70 -65.88 -50.63
C ASN A 166 -28.28 -64.51 -50.07
N LYS A 167 -27.74 -63.63 -50.90
CA LYS A 167 -27.28 -62.27 -50.52
C LYS A 167 -28.40 -61.42 -49.90
N GLY A 168 -29.63 -61.60 -50.36
CA GLY A 168 -30.81 -60.96 -49.76
C GLY A 168 -31.14 -61.51 -48.36
N ASP A 169 -30.98 -62.82 -48.15
CA ASP A 169 -31.26 -63.48 -46.88
C ASP A 169 -30.14 -63.24 -45.86
N ASP A 170 -28.88 -63.31 -46.28
CA ASP A 170 -27.71 -63.02 -45.43
C ASP A 170 -27.63 -61.54 -45.04
N GLY A 171 -27.88 -60.63 -45.98
CA GLY A 171 -27.98 -59.20 -45.69
C GLY A 171 -29.13 -58.87 -44.74
N TYR A 172 -30.28 -59.55 -44.88
CA TYR A 172 -31.41 -59.40 -43.97
C TYR A 172 -31.12 -59.96 -42.57
N LYS A 173 -30.44 -61.11 -42.47
CA LYS A 173 -29.98 -61.66 -41.18
C LYS A 173 -28.98 -60.75 -40.48
N GLU A 174 -28.05 -60.15 -41.21
CA GLU A 174 -27.14 -59.16 -40.63
C GLU A 174 -27.87 -57.89 -40.16
N PHE A 175 -28.85 -57.42 -40.94
CA PHE A 175 -29.69 -56.29 -40.55
C PHE A 175 -30.46 -56.57 -39.25
N LEU A 176 -31.08 -57.76 -39.14
CA LEU A 176 -31.78 -58.18 -37.92
C LEU A 176 -30.83 -58.28 -36.73
N ARG A 177 -29.61 -58.83 -36.90
CA ARG A 177 -28.60 -58.86 -35.84
C ARG A 177 -28.22 -57.48 -35.34
N LYS A 178 -27.97 -56.53 -36.26
CA LYS A 178 -27.65 -55.14 -35.91
C LYS A 178 -28.80 -54.46 -35.18
N LEU A 179 -30.04 -54.75 -35.58
CA LEU A 179 -31.24 -54.22 -34.93
C LEU A 179 -31.38 -54.78 -33.50
N ASP A 180 -31.16 -56.08 -33.31
CA ASP A 180 -31.16 -56.72 -31.99
C ASP A 180 -30.05 -56.17 -31.07
N GLU A 181 -28.85 -55.95 -31.61
CA GLU A 181 -27.73 -55.34 -30.89
C GLU A 181 -28.06 -53.90 -30.47
N ALA A 182 -28.65 -53.10 -31.37
CA ALA A 182 -29.09 -51.74 -31.05
C ALA A 182 -30.15 -51.73 -29.94
N ILE A 183 -31.14 -52.62 -30.00
CA ILE A 183 -32.18 -52.76 -28.97
C ILE A 183 -31.57 -53.17 -27.61
N LYS A 184 -30.59 -54.07 -27.60
CA LYS A 184 -29.89 -54.45 -26.36
C LYS A 184 -29.13 -53.28 -25.75
N LEU A 185 -28.37 -52.55 -26.56
CA LEU A 185 -27.64 -51.36 -26.12
C LEU A 185 -28.57 -50.30 -25.54
N GLU A 186 -29.72 -50.05 -26.19
CA GLU A 186 -30.72 -49.09 -25.71
C GLU A 186 -31.33 -49.55 -24.38
N LYS A 187 -31.66 -50.84 -24.24
CA LYS A 187 -32.17 -51.42 -22.98
C LYS A 187 -31.16 -51.31 -21.84
N GLU A 188 -29.88 -51.56 -22.11
CA GLU A 188 -28.79 -51.43 -21.13
C GLU A 188 -28.55 -49.98 -20.73
N ALA A 189 -28.58 -49.04 -21.68
CA ALA A 189 -28.48 -47.62 -21.41
C ALA A 189 -29.66 -47.14 -20.55
N ALA A 190 -30.88 -47.55 -20.88
CA ALA A 190 -32.08 -47.25 -20.09
C ALA A 190 -32.05 -47.90 -18.69
N ALA A 191 -31.46 -49.08 -18.54
CA ALA A 191 -31.26 -49.71 -17.24
C ALA A 191 -30.25 -48.93 -16.38
N ARG A 192 -29.12 -48.52 -16.97
CA ARG A 192 -28.10 -47.69 -16.31
C ARG A 192 -28.64 -46.33 -15.88
N ALA A 193 -29.40 -45.66 -16.74
CA ALA A 193 -30.04 -44.39 -16.41
C ALA A 193 -31.04 -44.53 -15.24
N ARG A 194 -31.81 -45.63 -15.21
CA ARG A 194 -32.70 -45.95 -14.09
C ARG A 194 -31.94 -46.18 -12.79
N GLN A 195 -30.85 -46.95 -12.83
CA GLN A 195 -29.99 -47.17 -11.65
C GLN A 195 -29.42 -45.86 -11.12
N ALA A 196 -28.83 -45.02 -11.97
CA ALA A 196 -28.29 -43.71 -11.59
C ALA A 196 -29.37 -42.79 -10.97
N THR A 197 -30.60 -42.85 -11.49
CA THR A 197 -31.74 -42.09 -10.94
C THR A 197 -32.11 -42.59 -9.54
N VAL A 198 -32.14 -43.91 -9.33
CA VAL A 198 -32.41 -44.51 -8.02
C VAL A 198 -31.32 -44.16 -7.01
N GLU A 199 -30.06 -44.25 -7.40
CA GLU A 199 -28.91 -43.86 -6.57
C GLU A 199 -28.98 -42.39 -6.17
N SER A 200 -29.24 -41.49 -7.13
CA SER A 200 -29.41 -40.06 -6.87
C SER A 200 -30.56 -39.80 -5.89
N LYS A 201 -31.70 -40.49 -6.08
CA LYS A 201 -32.84 -40.39 -5.16
C LYS A 201 -32.47 -40.84 -3.75
N ASN A 202 -31.77 -41.96 -3.61
CA ASN A 202 -31.35 -42.48 -2.32
C ASN A 202 -30.39 -41.51 -1.63
N PHE A 203 -29.44 -40.93 -2.36
CA PHE A 203 -28.53 -39.92 -1.85
C PHE A 203 -29.27 -38.67 -1.33
N VAL A 204 -30.24 -38.16 -2.09
CA VAL A 204 -31.08 -37.03 -1.67
C VAL A 204 -31.88 -37.38 -0.40
N LEU A 205 -32.42 -38.61 -0.31
CA LEU A 205 -33.12 -39.06 0.89
C LEU A 205 -32.21 -39.08 2.12
N THR A 206 -30.98 -39.59 1.99
CA THR A 206 -30.01 -39.58 3.10
C THR A 206 -29.66 -38.15 3.52
N GLN A 207 -29.50 -37.23 2.56
CA GLN A 207 -29.22 -35.82 2.86
C GLN A 207 -30.39 -35.16 3.61
N ILE A 208 -31.63 -35.47 3.25
CA ILE A 208 -32.82 -34.97 3.94
C ILE A 208 -32.86 -35.49 5.39
N GLU A 209 -32.53 -36.76 5.61
CA GLU A 209 -32.48 -37.34 6.96
C GLU A 209 -31.41 -36.68 7.82
N ASP A 210 -30.22 -36.44 7.28
CA ASP A 210 -29.15 -35.78 8.01
C ASP A 210 -29.50 -34.33 8.34
N HIS A 211 -30.12 -33.60 7.41
CA HIS A 211 -30.59 -32.24 7.68
C HIS A 211 -31.70 -32.23 8.75
N LYS A 212 -32.57 -33.26 8.80
CA LYS A 212 -33.56 -33.41 9.88
C LYS A 212 -32.88 -33.64 11.24
N LYS A 213 -31.85 -34.49 11.31
CA LYS A 213 -31.07 -34.72 12.53
C LYS A 213 -30.36 -33.44 13.00
N GLN A 214 -29.74 -32.70 12.08
CA GLN A 214 -29.11 -31.42 12.37
C GLN A 214 -30.12 -30.41 12.91
N ARG A 215 -31.28 -30.23 12.26
CA ARG A 215 -32.35 -29.35 12.75
C ARG A 215 -32.87 -29.77 14.13
N ALA A 216 -32.94 -31.07 14.42
CA ALA A 216 -33.34 -31.55 15.73
C ALA A 216 -32.31 -31.18 16.80
N ALA A 217 -31.02 -31.39 16.51
CA ALA A 217 -29.92 -31.02 17.41
C ALA A 217 -29.85 -29.50 17.65
N GLU A 218 -30.03 -28.69 16.60
CA GLU A 218 -30.11 -27.23 16.71
C GLU A 218 -31.27 -26.77 17.60
N ARG A 219 -32.45 -27.38 17.46
CA ARG A 219 -33.61 -27.08 18.32
C ARG A 219 -33.33 -27.44 19.77
N GLU A 220 -32.69 -28.56 20.03
CA GLU A 220 -32.34 -28.99 21.39
C GLU A 220 -31.30 -28.04 22.01
N ALA A 221 -30.29 -27.63 21.25
CA ALA A 221 -29.30 -26.64 21.65
C ALA A 221 -29.96 -25.28 21.95
N ALA A 222 -30.84 -24.79 21.09
CA ALA A 222 -31.59 -23.55 21.30
C ALA A 222 -32.48 -23.63 22.55
N PHE A 223 -33.09 -24.78 22.83
CA PHE A 223 -33.88 -24.98 24.04
C PHE A 223 -33.01 -25.00 25.30
N ALA A 224 -31.82 -25.61 25.24
CA ALA A 224 -30.84 -25.58 26.34
C ALA A 224 -30.32 -24.16 26.60
N GLU A 225 -29.97 -23.42 25.54
CA GLU A 225 -29.56 -22.01 25.62
C GLU A 225 -30.68 -21.15 26.20
N GLY A 226 -31.91 -21.29 25.71
CA GLY A 226 -33.06 -20.57 26.23
C GLY A 226 -33.34 -20.85 27.71
N ARG A 227 -33.09 -22.09 28.19
CA ARG A 227 -33.14 -22.40 29.63
C ARG A 227 -32.07 -21.64 30.41
N LYS A 228 -30.84 -21.59 29.90
CA LYS A 228 -29.72 -20.87 30.54
C LYS A 228 -29.96 -19.37 30.58
N ILE A 229 -30.48 -18.78 29.51
CA ILE A 229 -30.84 -17.35 29.47
C ILE A 229 -31.91 -17.04 30.52
N ARG A 230 -32.94 -17.89 30.66
CA ARG A 230 -33.96 -17.72 31.71
C ARG A 230 -33.39 -17.78 33.12
N GLN A 231 -32.46 -18.70 33.38
CA GLN A 231 -31.77 -18.78 34.68
C GLN A 231 -30.97 -17.50 34.96
N LEU A 232 -30.17 -17.05 34.00
CA LEU A 232 -29.39 -15.81 34.12
C LEU A 232 -30.28 -14.57 34.31
N ALA A 233 -31.44 -14.53 33.65
CA ALA A 233 -32.39 -13.43 33.81
C ALA A 233 -32.96 -13.38 35.24
N LEU A 234 -33.30 -14.54 35.82
CA LEU A 234 -33.75 -14.63 37.21
C LEU A 234 -32.66 -14.20 38.18
N GLU A 235 -31.43 -14.69 38.00
CA GLU A 235 -30.27 -14.28 38.82
C GLU A 235 -30.04 -12.77 38.75
N ALA A 236 -30.13 -12.17 37.56
CA ALA A 236 -29.99 -10.73 37.38
C ALA A 236 -31.12 -9.94 38.06
N GLU A 237 -32.36 -10.43 38.01
CA GLU A 237 -33.50 -9.82 38.68
C GLU A 237 -33.34 -9.86 40.21
N GLU A 238 -32.87 -10.98 40.76
CA GLU A 238 -32.54 -11.12 42.18
C GLU A 238 -31.44 -10.15 42.61
N GLU A 239 -30.35 -10.06 41.84
CA GLU A 239 -29.25 -9.12 42.11
C GLU A 239 -29.70 -7.65 42.03
N MET A 240 -30.51 -7.30 41.03
CA MET A 240 -31.12 -5.97 40.93
C MET A 240 -32.03 -5.67 42.11
N GLY A 241 -32.79 -6.67 42.57
CA GLY A 241 -33.61 -6.57 43.78
C GLY A 241 -32.78 -6.31 45.03
N ARG A 242 -31.66 -7.03 45.21
CA ARG A 242 -30.72 -6.81 46.33
C ARG A 242 -30.10 -5.43 46.31
N GLN A 243 -29.61 -4.98 45.15
CA GLN A 243 -29.05 -3.63 44.99
C GLN A 243 -30.12 -2.55 45.23
N GLY A 244 -31.35 -2.78 44.77
CA GLY A 244 -32.47 -1.88 45.04
C GLY A 244 -32.80 -1.77 46.53
N LEU A 245 -32.73 -2.88 47.27
CA LEU A 245 -32.94 -2.89 48.72
C LEU A 245 -31.82 -2.14 49.46
N GLN A 246 -30.56 -2.37 49.06
CA GLN A 246 -29.40 -1.65 49.60
C GLN A 246 -29.53 -0.14 49.40
N ARG A 247 -29.85 0.31 48.17
CA ARG A 247 -30.07 1.74 47.89
C ARG A 247 -31.20 2.35 48.72
N LYS A 248 -32.28 1.60 48.98
CA LYS A 248 -33.37 2.06 49.86
C LYS A 248 -32.89 2.23 51.30
N GLN A 249 -32.09 1.29 51.80
CA GLN A 249 -31.50 1.38 53.13
C GLN A 249 -30.55 2.59 53.25
N GLU A 250 -29.64 2.76 52.29
CA GLU A 250 -28.74 3.92 52.23
C GLU A 250 -29.52 5.25 52.19
N MET A 251 -30.59 5.33 51.40
CA MET A 251 -31.46 6.50 51.34
C MET A 251 -32.15 6.78 52.68
N GLN A 252 -32.62 5.74 53.38
CA GLN A 252 -33.24 5.87 54.70
C GLN A 252 -32.23 6.36 55.74
N GLU A 253 -31.00 5.83 55.72
CA GLU A 253 -29.91 6.29 56.60
C GLU A 253 -29.54 7.74 56.33
N LEU A 254 -29.37 8.13 55.07
CA LEU A 254 -29.10 9.52 54.67
C LEU A 254 -30.22 10.46 55.11
N ASN A 255 -31.49 10.07 54.94
CA ASN A 255 -32.61 10.87 55.38
C ASN A 255 -32.66 11.02 56.91
N LYS A 256 -32.32 9.96 57.66
CA LYS A 256 -32.19 10.03 59.11
C LYS A 256 -31.11 11.03 59.53
N ILE A 257 -29.93 10.97 58.91
CA ILE A 257 -28.82 11.91 59.15
C ILE A 257 -29.26 13.36 58.82
N LEU A 258 -29.99 13.56 57.73
CA LEU A 258 -30.51 14.88 57.35
C LEU A 258 -31.48 15.43 58.40
N LEU A 259 -32.43 14.61 58.87
CA LEU A 259 -33.38 15.00 59.91
C LEU A 259 -32.67 15.32 61.24
N GLU A 260 -31.67 14.53 61.62
CA GLU A 260 -30.82 14.80 62.78
C GLU A 260 -30.10 16.15 62.61
N SER A 261 -29.51 16.41 61.45
CA SER A 261 -28.85 17.70 61.15
C SER A 261 -29.82 18.89 61.19
N ILE A 262 -31.06 18.73 60.74
CA ILE A 262 -32.10 19.78 60.83
C ILE A 262 -32.44 20.03 62.29
N SER A 263 -32.66 18.97 63.07
CA SER A 263 -32.95 19.08 64.51
C SER A 263 -31.80 19.76 65.26
N ASP A 264 -30.56 19.42 64.95
CA ASP A 264 -29.39 20.06 65.56
C ASP A 264 -29.27 21.53 65.15
N HIS A 265 -29.58 21.87 63.91
CA HIS A 265 -29.66 23.26 63.47
C HIS A 265 -30.76 24.06 64.19
N GLU A 266 -31.92 23.46 64.42
CA GLU A 266 -32.99 24.08 65.22
C GLU A 266 -32.56 24.31 66.66
N LYS A 267 -31.90 23.33 67.30
CA LYS A 267 -31.32 23.49 68.64
C LYS A 267 -30.31 24.63 68.67
N MET A 268 -29.41 24.71 67.69
CA MET A 268 -28.45 25.81 67.58
C MET A 268 -29.13 27.17 67.47
N LYS A 269 -30.17 27.30 66.65
CA LYS A 269 -30.98 28.53 66.56
C LYS A 269 -31.66 28.89 67.88
N THR A 270 -32.15 27.91 68.64
CA THR A 270 -32.73 28.19 69.97
C THR A 270 -31.68 28.66 70.96
N ILE A 271 -30.47 28.09 70.91
CA ILE A 271 -29.35 28.51 71.75
C ILE A 271 -28.92 29.95 71.39
N GLU A 272 -28.87 30.30 70.10
CA GLU A 272 -28.57 31.66 69.65
C GLU A 272 -29.61 32.67 70.17
N LYS A 273 -30.91 32.35 70.09
CA LYS A 273 -31.96 33.21 70.65
C LYS A 273 -31.81 33.44 72.15
N ILE A 274 -31.49 32.39 72.91
CA ILE A 274 -31.26 32.51 74.35
C ILE A 274 -30.07 33.45 74.63
N LYS A 275 -28.98 33.32 73.87
CA LYS A 275 -27.82 34.22 74.00
C LYS A 275 -28.17 35.67 73.65
N ASP A 276 -28.95 35.90 72.60
CA ASP A 276 -29.40 37.24 72.24
C ASP A 276 -30.27 37.86 73.34
N GLU A 277 -31.18 37.08 73.96
CA GLU A 277 -32.00 37.51 75.10
C GLU A 277 -31.15 37.85 76.34
N GLU A 278 -30.12 37.03 76.63
CA GLU A 278 -29.17 37.30 77.71
C GLU A 278 -28.39 38.61 77.46
N LEU A 279 -27.89 38.81 76.23
CA LEU A 279 -27.20 40.05 75.84
C LEU A 279 -28.11 41.27 75.95
N ASP A 280 -29.38 41.16 75.54
CA ASP A 280 -30.36 42.24 75.67
C ASP A 280 -30.66 42.57 77.15
N GLU A 281 -30.65 41.58 78.05
CA GLU A 281 -30.77 41.81 79.48
C GLU A 281 -29.51 42.49 80.06
N GLU A 282 -28.31 42.08 79.63
CA GLU A 282 -27.07 42.77 79.99
C GLU A 282 -27.06 44.23 79.52
N ILE A 283 -27.54 44.50 78.29
CA ILE A 283 -27.70 45.85 77.76
C ILE A 283 -28.70 46.65 78.61
N ARG A 284 -29.81 46.04 79.04
CA ARG A 284 -30.79 46.68 79.93
C ARG A 284 -30.18 47.03 81.29
N ILE A 285 -29.45 46.11 81.92
CA ILE A 285 -28.75 46.34 83.19
C ILE A 285 -27.72 47.47 83.02
N TYR A 286 -26.93 47.45 81.95
CA TYR A 286 -25.94 48.48 81.67
C TYR A 286 -26.59 49.84 81.40
N ALA A 287 -27.69 49.90 80.65
CA ALA A 287 -28.45 51.11 80.41
C ALA A 287 -29.06 51.68 81.71
N ALA A 288 -29.59 50.83 82.60
CA ALA A 288 -30.08 51.23 83.91
C ALA A 288 -28.96 51.79 84.81
N ALA A 289 -27.80 51.12 84.84
CA ALA A 289 -26.63 51.60 85.56
C ALA A 289 -26.13 52.95 85.02
N LYS A 290 -26.07 53.11 83.69
CA LYS A 290 -25.68 54.36 83.03
C LYS A 290 -26.66 55.49 83.33
N ARG A 291 -27.97 55.22 83.32
CA ARG A 291 -29.00 56.20 83.75
C ARG A 291 -28.77 56.63 85.20
N LYS A 292 -28.54 55.68 86.12
CA LYS A 292 -28.26 55.98 87.53
C LYS A 292 -26.98 56.81 87.72
N MET A 293 -25.90 56.50 87.00
CA MET A 293 -24.67 57.29 87.01
C MET A 293 -24.90 58.72 86.49
N THR A 294 -25.68 58.90 85.42
CA THR A 294 -26.05 60.22 84.90
C THR A 294 -26.85 61.03 85.92
N ILE A 295 -27.82 60.40 86.61
CA ILE A 295 -28.58 61.06 87.68
C ILE A 295 -27.64 61.50 88.81
N MET A 296 -26.76 60.62 89.29
CA MET A 296 -25.78 61.00 90.33
C MET A 296 -24.83 62.12 89.88
N ARG A 297 -24.45 62.15 88.59
CA ARG A 297 -23.66 63.24 88.01
C ARG A 297 -24.44 64.55 88.00
N MET A 298 -25.70 64.54 87.57
CA MET A 298 -26.57 65.72 87.59
C MET A 298 -26.78 66.23 89.02
N ASP A 299 -26.97 65.35 90.00
CA ASP A 299 -27.09 65.73 91.41
C ASP A 299 -25.79 66.33 91.95
N LYS A 300 -24.62 65.79 91.57
CA LYS A 300 -23.33 66.36 91.95
C LYS A 300 -23.10 67.73 91.31
N GLU A 301 -23.41 67.89 90.03
CA GLU A 301 -23.33 69.18 89.32
C GLU A 301 -24.29 70.20 89.95
N ARG A 302 -25.51 69.79 90.32
CA ARG A 302 -26.48 70.61 91.07
C ARG A 302 -25.94 71.01 92.44
N SER A 303 -25.28 70.11 93.17
CA SER A 303 -24.67 70.42 94.47
C SER A 303 -23.52 71.43 94.35
N LEU A 304 -22.69 71.33 93.29
CA LEU A 304 -21.62 72.28 93.01
C LEU A 304 -22.17 73.65 92.59
N PHE A 305 -23.24 73.65 91.80
CA PHE A 305 -23.96 74.87 91.42
C PHE A 305 -24.57 75.57 92.64
N LEU A 306 -25.20 74.83 93.56
CA LEU A 306 -25.71 75.38 94.81
C LEU A 306 -24.58 75.96 95.67
N ALA A 307 -23.46 75.25 95.83
CA ALA A 307 -22.31 75.76 96.58
C ALA A 307 -21.71 77.04 95.96
N LYS A 308 -21.68 77.14 94.62
CA LYS A 308 -21.25 78.35 93.91
C LYS A 308 -22.25 79.50 94.10
N SER A 309 -23.55 79.21 94.04
CA SER A 309 -24.62 80.17 94.30
C SER A 309 -24.57 80.69 95.75
N ASP A 310 -24.31 79.83 96.73
CA ASP A 310 -24.15 80.22 98.13
C ASP A 310 -22.92 81.10 98.36
N MET A 311 -21.80 80.85 97.66
CA MET A 311 -20.67 81.78 97.66
C MET A 311 -21.05 83.15 97.08
N GLN A 312 -21.78 83.17 95.96
CA GLN A 312 -22.27 84.42 95.37
C GLN A 312 -23.24 85.14 96.31
N ARG A 313 -24.13 84.42 97.00
CA ARG A 313 -25.06 84.99 97.99
C ARG A 313 -24.33 85.62 99.17
N LYS A 314 -23.26 85.00 99.67
CA LYS A 314 -22.42 85.58 100.73
C LYS A 314 -21.68 86.84 100.26
N ALA A 315 -21.26 86.89 98.99
CA ALA A 315 -20.66 88.10 98.41
C ALA A 315 -21.70 89.22 98.27
N VAL A 316 -22.94 88.89 97.88
CA VAL A 316 -24.06 89.84 97.85
C VAL A 316 -24.39 90.35 99.25
N GLU A 317 -24.49 89.51 100.28
CA GLU A 317 -24.73 89.94 101.67
C GLU A 317 -23.63 90.89 102.19
N LEU A 318 -22.37 90.66 101.81
CA LEU A 318 -21.26 91.56 102.16
C LEU A 318 -21.39 92.92 101.47
N LEU A 319 -21.75 92.94 100.18
CA LEU A 319 -22.05 94.18 99.45
C LEU A 319 -23.29 94.90 100.03
N GLU A 320 -24.32 94.15 100.41
CA GLU A 320 -25.56 94.68 100.99
C GLU A 320 -25.29 95.36 102.35
N LYS A 321 -24.42 94.79 103.20
CA LYS A 321 -23.94 95.43 104.42
C LYS A 321 -23.11 96.69 104.16
N GLN A 322 -22.32 96.70 103.09
CA GLN A 322 -21.53 97.88 102.70
C GLN A 322 -22.43 99.01 102.18
N VAL A 323 -23.52 98.68 101.48
CA VAL A 323 -24.56 99.64 101.05
C VAL A 323 -25.37 100.16 102.23
N GLN A 324 -25.74 99.32 103.21
CA GLN A 324 -26.44 99.75 104.43
C GLN A 324 -25.62 100.76 105.27
N LEU A 325 -24.31 100.54 105.41
CA LEU A 325 -23.42 101.50 106.09
C LEU A 325 -23.32 102.86 105.36
N GLN A 326 -23.49 102.89 104.04
CA GLN A 326 -23.56 104.15 103.29
C GLN A 326 -24.94 104.82 103.39
N ALA A 327 -26.02 104.03 103.46
CA ALA A 327 -27.38 104.54 103.65
C ALA A 327 -27.60 105.15 105.04
N ASP A 328 -27.01 104.58 106.10
CA ASP A 328 -27.11 105.12 107.47
C ASP A 328 -26.44 106.50 107.63
N ASP A 329 -25.46 106.84 106.78
CA ASP A 329 -24.79 108.14 106.76
C ASP A 329 -25.60 109.20 105.99
N GLU A 330 -26.40 108.77 105.00
CA GLU A 330 -27.33 109.62 104.25
C GLU A 330 -28.60 109.95 105.05
N ASP A 331 -29.16 108.99 105.79
CA ASP A 331 -30.33 109.21 106.64
C ASP A 331 -30.06 110.17 107.82
N GLN A 332 -28.84 110.19 108.35
CA GLN A 332 -28.42 111.19 109.35
C GLN A 332 -28.29 112.61 108.76
N ARG A 333 -27.96 112.72 107.46
CA ARG A 333 -27.92 113.99 106.73
C ARG A 333 -29.32 114.54 106.44
N ILE A 334 -30.26 113.66 106.12
CA ILE A 334 -31.66 114.01 105.83
C ILE A 334 -32.40 114.46 107.11
N ALA A 335 -32.16 113.81 108.25
CA ALA A 335 -32.76 114.21 109.53
C ALA A 335 -32.34 115.61 110.02
N ARG A 336 -31.11 116.06 109.71
CA ARG A 336 -30.65 117.43 110.04
C ARG A 336 -31.26 118.49 109.12
N ALA A 337 -31.45 118.19 107.85
CA ALA A 337 -32.06 119.11 106.88
C ALA A 337 -33.57 119.33 107.11
N ILE A 338 -34.29 118.33 107.64
CA ILE A 338 -35.72 118.45 107.96
C ILE A 338 -35.94 119.34 109.20
N LYS A 339 -35.15 119.18 110.27
CA LYS A 339 -35.24 120.05 111.46
C LYS A 339 -34.95 121.53 111.17
N GLU A 340 -33.94 121.80 110.33
CA GLU A 340 -33.59 123.18 109.97
C GLU A 340 -34.67 123.86 109.10
N ARG A 341 -35.42 123.07 108.31
CA ARG A 341 -36.54 123.56 107.50
C ARG A 341 -37.80 123.83 108.33
N GLU A 342 -38.08 123.02 109.35
CA GLU A 342 -39.22 123.22 110.25
C GLU A 342 -39.04 124.42 111.18
N GLU A 343 -37.82 124.67 111.69
CA GLU A 343 -37.54 125.86 112.52
C GLU A 343 -37.65 127.17 111.74
N ARG A 344 -37.25 127.19 110.46
CA ARG A 344 -37.44 128.37 109.58
C ARG A 344 -38.91 128.64 109.29
N PHE A 345 -39.72 127.61 109.11
CA PHE A 345 -41.16 127.76 108.84
C PHE A 345 -41.91 128.33 110.06
N LEU A 346 -41.56 127.88 111.29
CA LEU A 346 -42.14 128.42 112.52
C LEU A 346 -41.79 129.90 112.75
N GLN A 347 -40.56 130.31 112.44
CA GLN A 347 -40.15 131.71 112.58
C GLN A 347 -40.84 132.64 111.57
N GLU A 348 -41.07 132.18 110.33
CA GLU A 348 -41.80 132.97 109.32
C GLU A 348 -43.30 133.08 109.62
N GLU A 349 -43.92 132.06 110.20
CA GLU A 349 -45.35 132.11 110.58
C GLU A 349 -45.60 133.04 111.76
N ALA A 350 -44.69 133.06 112.75
CA ALA A 350 -44.73 134.01 113.87
C ALA A 350 -44.56 135.46 113.40
N ALA A 351 -43.62 135.71 112.48
CA ALA A 351 -43.39 137.05 111.91
C ALA A 351 -44.58 137.56 111.06
N LYS A 352 -45.32 136.66 110.38
CA LYS A 352 -46.55 137.02 109.65
C LYS A 352 -47.69 137.41 110.61
N LYS A 353 -47.86 136.71 111.73
CA LYS A 353 -48.89 137.03 112.73
C LYS A 353 -48.63 138.38 113.42
N GLU A 354 -47.36 138.71 113.71
CA GLU A 354 -47.01 139.99 114.32
C GLU A 354 -47.25 141.20 113.38
N LYS A 355 -46.99 141.04 112.07
CA LYS A 355 -47.28 142.08 111.07
C LYS A 355 -48.77 142.33 110.90
N GLN A 356 -49.60 141.28 110.98
CA GLN A 356 -51.05 141.42 110.89
C GLN A 356 -51.65 142.13 112.11
N GLU A 357 -51.17 141.84 113.33
CA GLU A 357 -51.63 142.54 114.53
C GLU A 357 -51.24 144.02 114.55
N LYS A 358 -50.04 144.37 114.05
CA LYS A 358 -49.61 145.78 113.92
C LYS A 358 -50.48 146.54 112.91
N GLY A 359 -50.79 145.93 111.77
CA GLY A 359 -51.70 146.54 110.78
C GLY A 359 -53.12 146.78 111.30
N ILE A 360 -53.64 145.88 112.15
CA ILE A 360 -54.97 146.05 112.77
C ILE A 360 -54.96 147.19 113.80
N ARG A 361 -53.88 147.37 114.57
CA ARG A 361 -53.75 148.50 115.52
C ARG A 361 -53.66 149.85 114.82
N GLU A 362 -52.92 149.94 113.71
CA GLU A 362 -52.82 151.17 112.92
C GLU A 362 -54.16 151.59 112.30
N ILE A 363 -54.98 150.63 111.86
CA ILE A 363 -56.33 150.90 111.34
C ILE A 363 -57.25 151.44 112.45
N LEU A 364 -57.16 150.90 113.67
CA LEU A 364 -57.95 151.36 114.81
C LEU A 364 -57.54 152.77 115.26
N ASP A 365 -56.24 153.08 115.27
CA ASP A 365 -55.74 154.41 115.64
C ASP A 365 -56.11 155.48 114.59
N HIS A 366 -56.10 155.14 113.30
CA HIS A 366 -56.60 156.02 112.24
C HIS A 366 -58.11 156.30 112.38
N LEU A 367 -58.91 155.28 112.69
CA LEU A 367 -60.35 155.44 112.94
C LEU A 367 -60.63 156.35 114.14
N HIS A 368 -59.83 156.24 115.20
CA HIS A 368 -59.96 157.07 116.39
C HIS A 368 -59.55 158.54 116.12
N LEU A 369 -58.59 158.77 115.20
CA LEU A 369 -58.19 160.10 114.76
C LEU A 369 -59.28 160.78 113.91
N VAL A 370 -59.87 160.04 112.97
CA VAL A 370 -60.96 160.56 112.11
C VAL A 370 -62.22 160.90 112.90
N LEU A 371 -62.51 160.13 113.96
CA LEU A 371 -63.61 160.46 114.88
C LEU A 371 -63.34 161.76 115.65
N LYS A 372 -62.10 162.04 116.07
CA LYS A 372 -61.72 163.31 116.70
C LYS A 372 -61.74 164.50 115.74
N GLU A 373 -61.28 164.33 114.50
CA GLU A 373 -61.32 165.39 113.49
C GLU A 373 -62.76 165.75 113.10
N LYS A 374 -63.66 164.77 113.00
CA LYS A 374 -65.09 165.03 112.77
C LYS A 374 -65.78 165.72 113.94
N GLU A 375 -65.36 165.47 115.18
CA GLU A 375 -65.88 166.21 116.35
C GLU A 375 -65.37 167.66 116.41
N VAL A 376 -64.15 167.93 115.93
CA VAL A 376 -63.60 169.29 115.81
C VAL A 376 -64.29 170.06 114.68
N ALA A 377 -64.52 169.42 113.52
CA ALA A 377 -65.29 170.00 112.42
C ALA A 377 -66.73 170.37 112.84
N ARG A 378 -67.41 169.51 113.62
CA ARG A 378 -68.72 169.83 114.21
C ARG A 378 -68.69 171.08 115.09
N LYS A 379 -67.60 171.34 115.81
CA LYS A 379 -67.46 172.51 116.70
C LYS A 379 -67.06 173.79 115.95
N GLU A 380 -66.45 173.68 114.77
CA GLU A 380 -66.12 174.82 113.91
C GLU A 380 -67.32 175.23 113.03
N GLU A 381 -68.11 174.26 112.56
CA GLU A 381 -69.38 174.55 111.87
C GLU A 381 -70.41 175.20 112.81
N GLU A 382 -70.50 174.75 114.07
CA GLU A 382 -71.34 175.41 115.09
C GLU A 382 -70.88 176.85 115.38
N LYS A 383 -69.58 177.17 115.24
CA LYS A 383 -69.07 178.55 115.40
C LYS A 383 -69.29 179.42 114.16
N GLN A 384 -69.16 178.85 112.96
CA GLN A 384 -69.43 179.56 111.70
C GLN A 384 -70.93 179.82 111.51
N ALA A 385 -71.81 178.90 111.92
CA ALA A 385 -73.26 179.11 111.86
C ALA A 385 -73.74 180.19 112.85
N VAL A 386 -73.07 180.33 114.01
CA VAL A 386 -73.34 181.42 114.96
C VAL A 386 -72.84 182.79 114.45
N GLU A 387 -71.79 182.82 113.62
CA GLU A 387 -71.36 184.02 112.89
C GLU A 387 -72.30 184.38 111.72
N ASP A 388 -72.81 183.39 110.97
CA ASP A 388 -73.78 183.64 109.90
C ASP A 388 -75.16 184.06 110.43
N LEU A 389 -75.54 183.57 111.62
CA LEU A 389 -76.68 184.11 112.39
C LEU A 389 -76.49 185.59 112.76
N LYS A 390 -75.25 186.05 113.02
CA LYS A 390 -74.95 187.47 113.28
C LYS A 390 -74.91 188.32 111.98
N ARG A 391 -74.45 187.77 110.85
CA ARG A 391 -74.51 188.45 109.55
C ARG A 391 -75.93 188.61 109.02
N ARG A 392 -76.80 187.61 109.21
CA ARG A 392 -78.22 187.72 108.79
C ARG A 392 -79.04 188.64 109.69
N ILE A 393 -78.66 188.82 110.95
CA ILE A 393 -79.25 189.86 111.81
C ILE A 393 -78.81 191.26 111.34
N ALA A 394 -77.60 191.43 110.78
CA ALA A 394 -77.20 192.67 110.12
C ALA A 394 -77.91 192.90 108.77
N ASP A 395 -78.18 191.84 108.00
CA ASP A 395 -78.96 191.93 106.75
C ASP A 395 -80.46 192.12 107.00
N ALA A 396 -80.96 191.72 108.18
CA ALA A 396 -82.27 192.12 108.68
C ALA A 396 -82.36 193.63 108.98
N GLU A 397 -81.24 194.33 109.16
CA GLU A 397 -81.22 195.77 109.44
C GLU A 397 -81.06 196.62 108.17
N ALA A 398 -80.41 196.10 107.12
CA ALA A 398 -80.30 196.77 105.82
C ALA A 398 -81.57 196.66 104.95
N ALA A 399 -82.29 195.53 104.99
CA ALA A 399 -83.57 195.39 104.26
C ALA A 399 -84.77 196.03 104.99
N ARG A 400 -84.64 196.32 106.29
CA ARG A 400 -85.52 197.25 107.01
C ARG A 400 -85.38 198.70 106.54
N ALA A 401 -84.30 199.04 105.83
CA ALA A 401 -83.98 200.40 105.41
C ALA A 401 -84.32 200.75 103.94
N PHE A 402 -84.63 199.77 103.07
CA PHE A 402 -84.80 200.04 101.62
C PHE A 402 -86.23 199.93 101.06
N ASP A 403 -87.24 199.51 101.82
CA ASP A 403 -88.65 199.61 101.36
C ASP A 403 -89.63 200.20 102.39
N MET A 404 -89.06 200.97 103.32
CA MET A 404 -89.73 202.07 104.00
C MET A 404 -89.75 203.35 103.12
N LEU A 405 -89.55 203.23 101.79
CA LEU A 405 -89.24 204.39 100.92
C LEU A 405 -90.16 204.62 99.70
N LEU A 406 -91.05 203.74 99.26
CA LEU A 406 -92.07 204.08 98.24
C LEU A 406 -93.33 203.22 98.43
N ARG A 407 -94.42 203.81 98.94
CA ARG A 407 -95.59 204.31 98.20
C ARG A 407 -96.65 203.25 97.91
#